data_AF-A0A6L7LCD3-F1
#
_entry.id   AF-A0A6L7LCD3-F1
#
_cell.length_a   1.000
_cell.length_b   1.000
_cell.length_c   1.000
_cell.angle_alpha   90.00
_cell.angle_beta   90.00
_cell.angle_gamma   90.00
#
_symmetry.space_group_name_H-M   'P 1'
#
loop_
_entity.id
_entity.type
_entity.pdbx_description
1 polymer ?
#
loop_
_entity_poly.entity_id
_entity_poly.type
_entity_poly.pdbx_seq_one_letter_code
_entity_poly.pdbx_strand_id
1 'polypeptide(L)'
;PAGLSIMGMLAGDELASARLADADDHILMVTENGQSIRFKSEIVPSQQRGARGVIGIKTEDSDRVVAMDVGKPKNRLLLVISKFGFGKKTKLSDYPLRQTRGGKGVKTLQITAKTGPVADAQIIDDTKEEVYVVSEQAQVIRTSLASINVLGRATQGVTIIKPSEGDSVASISCVSDLQLLEENAAKQSATPKAKKPASTNGRRNGRVNGAQSRLDGIE
;
A
#
# COMPACT_ATOMS: atom_id res chain seq x y z
N PRO A 1 24.58 3.55 -6.27
CA PRO A 1 23.86 4.78 -5.87
C PRO A 1 23.85 4.94 -4.34
N ALA A 2 24.39 6.04 -3.82
CA ALA A 2 24.28 6.35 -2.39
C ALA A 2 22.87 6.91 -2.10
N GLY A 3 22.24 6.46 -1.00
CA GLY A 3 20.94 6.97 -0.57
C GLY A 3 21.00 8.44 -0.10
N LEU A 4 19.84 9.11 -0.07
CA LEU A 4 19.71 10.49 0.41
C LEU A 4 18.98 10.53 1.75
N SER A 5 19.45 11.35 2.70
CA SER A 5 18.74 11.58 3.96
C SER A 5 17.44 12.36 3.71
N ILE A 6 16.32 11.82 4.19
CA ILE A 6 14.97 12.38 3.99
C ILE A 6 14.35 13.00 5.25
N MET A 7 14.90 12.71 6.43
CA MET A 7 14.46 13.25 7.72
C MET A 7 15.62 13.21 8.73
N GLY A 8 15.65 14.16 9.66
CA GLY A 8 16.52 14.08 10.83
C GLY A 8 15.90 13.19 11.92
N MET A 9 16.57 12.10 12.29
CA MET A 9 16.10 11.15 13.30
C MET A 9 16.92 11.26 14.58
N LEU A 10 16.29 11.06 15.74
CA LEU A 10 17.01 10.95 17.01
C LEU A 10 17.60 9.54 17.14
N ALA A 11 18.60 9.40 18.01
CA ALA A 11 19.16 8.09 18.32
C ALA A 11 18.08 7.18 18.93
N GLY A 12 17.86 6.02 18.32
CA GLY A 12 16.84 5.06 18.75
C GLY A 12 15.47 5.23 18.08
N ASP A 13 15.25 6.28 17.28
CA ASP A 13 14.05 6.39 16.45
C ASP A 13 14.17 5.52 15.19
N GLU A 14 13.02 5.03 14.71
CA GLU A 14 12.90 4.27 13.47
C GLU A 14 11.74 4.81 12.63
N LEU A 15 11.87 4.75 11.30
CA LEU A 15 10.79 5.13 10.39
C LEU A 15 9.77 3.99 10.32
N ALA A 16 8.60 4.18 10.93
CA ALA A 16 7.56 3.16 10.96
C ALA A 16 6.81 3.02 9.62
N SER A 17 6.48 4.13 8.95
CA SER A 17 5.78 4.09 7.65
C SER A 17 5.95 5.37 6.85
N ALA A 18 5.72 5.27 5.54
CA ALA A 18 5.69 6.39 4.60
C ALA A 18 4.46 6.27 3.68
N ARG A 19 3.78 7.39 3.44
CA ARG A 19 2.59 7.50 2.60
C ARG A 19 2.58 8.83 1.86
N LEU A 20 2.00 8.84 0.66
CA LEU A 20 1.60 10.07 -0.01
C LEU A 20 0.28 10.56 0.59
N ALA A 21 0.11 11.87 0.68
CA ALA A 21 -1.08 12.49 1.23
C ALA A 21 -1.41 13.78 0.46
N ASP A 22 -2.69 13.95 0.15
CA ASP A 22 -3.28 15.17 -0.35
C ASP A 22 -3.87 16.01 0.80
N ALA A 23 -4.25 17.26 0.51
CA ALA A 23 -4.73 18.21 1.52
C ALA A 23 -6.04 17.80 2.22
N ASP A 24 -6.89 17.01 1.55
CA ASP A 24 -8.19 16.54 2.07
C ASP A 24 -8.10 15.16 2.75
N ASP A 25 -6.90 14.57 2.80
CA ASP A 25 -6.69 13.29 3.46
C ASP A 25 -6.66 13.40 4.98
N HIS A 26 -6.92 12.28 5.62
CA HIS A 26 -6.74 12.14 7.05
C HIS A 26 -5.59 11.18 7.31
N ILE A 27 -4.73 11.57 8.24
CA ILE A 27 -3.67 10.73 8.78
C ILE A 27 -4.25 10.02 10.00
N LEU A 28 -4.04 8.71 10.07
CA LEU A 28 -4.32 7.91 11.27
C LEU A 28 -3.04 7.20 11.70
N MET A 29 -2.70 7.33 12.97
CA MET A 29 -1.57 6.64 13.58
C MET A 29 -2.07 5.67 14.64
N VAL A 30 -1.41 4.53 14.80
CA VAL A 30 -1.70 3.51 15.80
C VAL A 30 -0.43 3.18 16.57
N THR A 31 -0.57 3.04 17.88
CA THR A 31 0.53 2.65 18.78
C THR A 31 0.45 1.19 19.18
N GLU A 32 1.57 0.66 19.63
CA GLU A 32 1.72 -0.71 20.11
C GLU A 32 0.73 -1.02 21.25
N ASN A 33 0.50 -0.07 22.16
CA ASN A 33 -0.43 -0.24 23.28
C ASN A 33 -1.91 -0.01 22.91
N GLY A 34 -2.23 0.05 21.62
CA GLY A 34 -3.62 0.11 21.14
C GLY A 34 -4.26 1.49 21.25
N GLN A 35 -3.45 2.55 21.25
CA GLN A 35 -3.93 3.92 21.08
C GLN A 35 -3.91 4.32 19.60
N SER A 36 -4.72 5.30 19.24
CA SER A 36 -4.78 5.84 17.89
C SER A 36 -5.09 7.32 17.89
N ILE A 37 -4.57 8.06 16.93
CA ILE A 37 -4.96 9.44 16.69
C ILE A 37 -5.29 9.63 15.22
N ARG A 38 -6.32 10.43 14.94
CA ARG A 38 -6.72 10.79 13.58
C ARG A 38 -6.82 12.30 13.46
N PHE A 39 -6.18 12.87 12.46
CA PHE A 39 -6.25 14.30 12.16
C PHE A 39 -6.13 14.53 10.65
N LYS A 40 -6.54 15.71 10.18
CA LYS A 40 -6.43 16.07 8.77
C LYS A 40 -4.97 16.31 8.38
N SER A 41 -4.57 15.91 7.17
CA SER A 41 -3.20 16.15 6.67
C SER A 41 -2.86 17.64 6.61
N GLU A 42 -3.82 18.52 6.33
CA GLU A 42 -3.64 19.97 6.18
C GLU A 42 -2.97 20.67 7.37
N ILE A 43 -3.07 20.10 8.58
CA ILE A 43 -2.46 20.70 9.79
C ILE A 43 -0.99 20.30 9.98
N VAL A 44 -0.45 19.45 9.10
CA VAL A 44 0.97 19.07 9.07
C VAL A 44 1.72 20.05 8.18
N PRO A 45 2.67 20.82 8.72
CA PRO A 45 3.43 21.77 7.92
C PRO A 45 4.35 21.03 6.95
N SER A 46 4.48 21.56 5.73
CA SER A 46 5.53 21.13 4.80
C SER A 46 6.91 21.51 5.36
N GLN A 47 7.88 20.61 5.26
CA GLN A 47 9.22 20.80 5.78
C GLN A 47 10.28 20.30 4.80
N GLN A 48 11.50 20.81 4.96
CA GLN A 48 12.67 20.37 4.22
C GLN A 48 13.14 18.99 4.69
N ARG A 49 13.84 18.24 3.83
CA ARG A 49 14.37 16.89 4.14
C ARG A 49 15.24 16.80 5.40
N GLY A 50 15.89 17.90 5.79
CA GLY A 50 16.73 17.94 7.01
C GLY A 50 15.94 18.13 8.30
N ALA A 51 14.63 18.38 8.22
CA ALA A 51 13.81 18.63 9.40
C ALA A 51 13.53 17.33 10.18
N ARG A 52 13.20 17.49 11.48
CA ARG A 52 12.87 16.39 12.39
C ARG A 52 11.39 15.98 12.35
N GLY A 53 10.56 16.68 11.56
CA GLY A 53 9.12 16.51 11.59
C GLY A 53 8.44 17.19 12.77
N VAL A 54 7.20 16.81 13.01
CA VAL A 54 6.34 17.34 14.08
C VAL A 54 5.64 16.17 14.79
N ILE A 55 5.32 16.34 16.08
CA ILE A 55 4.71 15.27 16.89
C ILE A 55 3.36 14.85 16.30
N GLY A 56 3.19 13.62 15.82
CA GLY A 56 1.92 13.10 15.33
C GLY A 56 0.96 12.72 16.46
N ILE A 57 1.42 11.82 17.32
CA ILE A 57 0.75 11.33 18.53
C ILE A 57 1.71 11.46 19.71
N LYS A 58 1.19 11.83 20.88
CA LYS A 58 1.97 11.79 22.12
C LYS A 58 1.86 10.40 22.72
N THR A 59 2.98 9.69 22.78
CA THR A 59 3.11 8.41 23.49
C THR A 59 3.48 8.65 24.95
N GLU A 60 3.14 7.69 25.81
CA GLU A 60 3.55 7.64 27.22
C GLU A 60 4.32 6.34 27.45
N ASP A 61 5.17 6.32 28.48
CA ASP A 61 5.98 5.17 28.86
C ASP A 61 6.80 4.62 27.67
N SER A 62 6.79 3.29 27.48
CA SER A 62 7.48 2.60 26.39
C SER A 62 6.61 2.39 25.15
N ASP A 63 5.50 3.13 24.99
CA ASP A 63 4.63 3.01 23.83
C ASP A 63 5.29 3.60 22.57
N ARG A 64 5.11 2.94 21.43
CA ARG A 64 5.65 3.37 20.13
C ARG A 64 4.62 3.28 19.03
N VAL A 65 4.78 4.08 17.99
CA VAL A 65 3.95 4.01 16.79
C VAL A 65 4.32 2.75 16.02
N VAL A 66 3.33 1.91 15.72
CA VAL A 66 3.50 0.68 14.92
C VAL A 66 2.95 0.82 13.52
N ALA A 67 2.00 1.73 13.31
CA ALA A 67 1.43 1.99 12.00
C ALA A 67 1.02 3.45 11.85
N MET A 68 1.21 3.98 10.64
CA MET A 68 0.54 5.20 10.17
C MET A 68 0.05 4.96 8.75
N ASP A 69 -1.18 5.36 8.49
CA ASP A 69 -1.79 5.29 7.18
C ASP A 69 -2.58 6.57 6.86
N VAL A 70 -2.82 6.77 5.56
CA VAL A 70 -3.48 7.95 5.01
C VAL A 70 -4.71 7.50 4.23
N GLY A 71 -5.82 8.19 4.42
CA GLY A 71 -7.01 7.89 3.63
C GLY A 71 -8.07 8.98 3.67
N LYS A 72 -8.96 8.91 2.68
CA LYS A 72 -10.13 9.78 2.58
C LYS A 72 -11.05 9.61 3.79
N PRO A 73 -11.77 10.66 4.22
CA PRO A 73 -12.48 10.64 5.48
C PRO A 73 -13.74 9.76 5.53
N LYS A 74 -14.30 9.42 4.36
CA LYS A 74 -15.58 8.72 4.21
C LYS A 74 -15.36 7.32 3.65
N ASN A 75 -16.24 6.39 4.00
CA ASN A 75 -16.29 5.03 3.46
C ASN A 75 -14.93 4.30 3.52
N ARG A 76 -14.27 4.42 4.67
CA ARG A 76 -13.04 3.71 4.99
C ARG A 76 -13.20 2.97 6.30
N LEU A 77 -12.52 1.84 6.41
CA LEU A 77 -12.37 1.10 7.66
C LEU A 77 -10.89 1.10 8.04
N LEU A 78 -10.59 0.95 9.33
CA LEU A 78 -9.27 0.62 9.81
C LEU A 78 -9.27 -0.87 10.18
N LEU A 79 -8.43 -1.66 9.53
CA LEU A 79 -8.06 -2.99 10.03
C LEU A 79 -6.93 -2.82 11.04
N VAL A 80 -7.09 -3.39 12.23
CA VAL A 80 -6.04 -3.50 13.25
C VAL A 80 -5.87 -4.96 13.62
N ILE A 81 -4.63 -5.41 13.75
CA ILE A 81 -4.29 -6.76 14.20
C ILE A 81 -3.23 -6.72 15.31
N SER A 82 -3.34 -7.62 16.27
CA SER A 82 -2.39 -7.79 17.38
C SER A 82 -1.33 -8.86 17.06
N LYS A 83 -0.24 -8.87 17.85
CA LYS A 83 0.83 -9.86 17.76
C LYS A 83 0.32 -11.30 17.86
N PHE A 84 -0.74 -11.57 18.60
CA PHE A 84 -1.32 -12.92 18.73
C PHE A 84 -2.53 -13.17 17.81
N GLY A 85 -2.69 -12.37 16.75
CA GLY A 85 -3.65 -12.63 15.67
C GLY A 85 -5.09 -12.21 15.96
N PHE A 86 -5.33 -11.42 17.01
CA PHE A 86 -6.64 -10.80 17.26
C PHE A 86 -6.76 -9.52 16.46
N GLY A 87 -7.87 -9.32 15.77
CA GLY A 87 -8.08 -8.11 15.01
C GLY A 87 -9.53 -7.87 14.67
N LYS A 88 -9.76 -6.74 14.00
CA LYS A 88 -11.09 -6.28 13.59
C LYS A 88 -10.96 -5.16 12.59
N LYS A 89 -12.05 -4.91 11.87
CA LYS A 89 -12.25 -3.66 11.16
C LYS A 89 -13.06 -2.71 12.04
N THR A 90 -12.77 -1.42 11.97
CA THR A 90 -13.60 -0.38 12.60
C THR A 90 -13.81 0.76 11.63
N LYS A 91 -15.00 1.36 11.60
CA LYS A 91 -15.26 2.48 10.68
C LYS A 91 -14.33 3.63 11.00
N LEU A 92 -13.76 4.24 9.97
CA LEU A 92 -12.86 5.38 10.17
C LEU A 92 -13.60 6.55 10.84
N SER A 93 -14.90 6.70 10.58
CA SER A 93 -15.80 7.67 11.22
C SER A 93 -15.87 7.54 12.75
N ASP A 94 -15.60 6.35 13.30
CA ASP A 94 -15.66 6.12 14.74
C ASP A 94 -14.44 6.74 15.45
N TYR A 95 -13.38 7.06 14.72
CA TYR A 95 -12.19 7.76 15.20
C TYR A 95 -12.44 9.28 15.18
N PRO A 96 -12.51 9.92 16.37
CA PRO A 96 -12.94 11.31 16.48
C PRO A 96 -11.87 12.27 15.94
N LEU A 97 -12.32 13.34 15.28
CA LEU A 97 -11.47 14.46 14.82
C LEU A 97 -11.38 15.59 15.84
N ARG A 98 -12.02 15.44 17.00
CA ARG A 98 -12.02 16.47 18.05
C ARG A 98 -10.64 16.64 18.70
N GLN A 99 -9.78 15.63 18.56
CA GLN A 99 -8.38 15.70 18.97
C GLN A 99 -7.55 16.34 17.86
N THR A 100 -6.63 17.21 18.23
CA THR A 100 -5.62 17.74 17.32
C THR A 100 -4.38 16.85 17.32
N ARG A 101 -3.53 17.01 16.30
CA ARG A 101 -2.19 16.40 16.25
C ARG A 101 -1.43 16.67 17.56
N GLY A 102 -0.71 15.66 18.06
CA GLY A 102 0.05 15.74 19.32
C GLY A 102 -0.75 15.40 20.58
N GLY A 103 -2.02 15.02 20.44
CA GLY A 103 -2.80 14.43 21.54
C GLY A 103 -2.37 13.01 21.89
N LYS A 104 -2.88 12.48 23.01
CA LYS A 104 -2.67 11.07 23.45
C LYS A 104 -3.48 10.04 22.63
N GLY A 105 -4.33 10.50 21.71
CA GLY A 105 -5.22 9.64 20.95
C GLY A 105 -6.38 9.07 21.77
N VAL A 106 -7.03 8.06 21.20
CA VAL A 106 -8.10 7.26 21.78
C VAL A 106 -7.84 5.78 21.53
N LYS A 107 -8.42 4.92 22.35
CA LYS A 107 -8.28 3.47 22.21
C LYS A 107 -8.79 2.98 20.84
N THR A 108 -8.02 2.11 20.20
CA THR A 108 -8.33 1.41 18.94
C THR A 108 -8.38 -0.12 19.09
N LEU A 109 -7.65 -0.66 20.06
CA LEU A 109 -7.68 -2.07 20.42
C LEU A 109 -7.59 -2.24 21.93
N GLN A 110 -8.41 -3.11 22.51
CA GLN A 110 -8.27 -3.51 23.90
C GLN A 110 -7.13 -4.54 24.02
N ILE A 111 -5.96 -4.07 24.46
CA ILE A 111 -4.82 -4.95 24.76
C ILE A 111 -5.08 -5.75 26.03
N THR A 112 -4.84 -7.05 25.95
CA THR A 112 -4.90 -8.02 27.04
C THR A 112 -3.74 -9.00 26.89
N ALA A 113 -3.47 -9.82 27.91
CA ALA A 113 -2.48 -10.89 27.82
C ALA A 113 -2.77 -11.86 26.65
N LYS A 114 -4.04 -12.04 26.27
CA LYS A 114 -4.46 -12.94 25.19
C LYS A 114 -4.26 -12.33 23.80
N THR A 115 -4.45 -11.02 23.66
CA THR A 115 -4.27 -10.34 22.36
C THR A 115 -2.81 -10.08 22.08
N GLY A 116 -2.03 -9.78 23.13
CA GLY A 116 -0.73 -9.13 22.96
C GLY A 116 -0.90 -7.69 22.43
N PRO A 117 0.23 -6.99 22.21
CA PRO A 117 0.24 -5.64 21.66
C PRO A 117 -0.23 -5.60 20.21
N VAL A 118 -0.49 -4.40 19.68
CA VAL A 118 -0.78 -4.21 18.25
C VAL A 118 0.46 -4.59 17.43
N ALA A 119 0.26 -5.39 16.39
CA ALA A 119 1.30 -5.69 15.42
C ALA A 119 1.30 -4.65 14.29
N ASP A 120 0.14 -4.40 13.69
CA ASP A 120 0.02 -3.53 12.51
C ASP A 120 -1.43 -3.06 12.31
N ALA A 121 -1.60 -2.02 11.49
CA ALA A 121 -2.90 -1.48 11.10
C ALA A 121 -2.86 -0.84 9.71
N GLN A 122 -3.97 -0.97 8.98
CA GLN A 122 -4.10 -0.40 7.63
C GLN A 122 -5.50 0.15 7.40
N ILE A 123 -5.58 1.34 6.78
CA ILE A 123 -6.83 1.88 6.27
C ILE A 123 -7.19 1.11 5.00
N ILE A 124 -8.41 0.58 4.96
CA ILE A 124 -8.95 -0.15 3.82
C ILE A 124 -10.08 0.63 3.19
N ASP A 125 -10.06 0.66 1.86
CA ASP A 125 -11.16 1.10 1.02
C ASP A 125 -11.99 -0.10 0.54
N ASP A 126 -13.00 0.18 -0.27
CA ASP A 126 -13.92 -0.77 -0.88
C ASP A 126 -13.30 -1.58 -2.02
N THR A 127 -12.11 -1.20 -2.51
CA THR A 127 -11.39 -1.97 -3.54
C THR A 127 -10.60 -3.13 -2.96
N LYS A 128 -10.34 -3.14 -1.64
CA LYS A 128 -9.58 -4.18 -0.96
C LYS A 128 -10.47 -5.36 -0.59
N GLU A 129 -10.04 -6.56 -0.99
CA GLU A 129 -10.82 -7.80 -0.79
C GLU A 129 -10.13 -8.81 0.12
N GLU A 130 -8.79 -8.83 0.10
CA GLU A 130 -7.98 -9.79 0.86
C GLU A 130 -6.98 -9.08 1.74
N VAL A 131 -6.60 -9.73 2.84
CA VAL A 131 -5.45 -9.37 3.67
C VAL A 131 -4.47 -10.54 3.71
N TYR A 132 -3.20 -10.20 3.49
CA TYR A 132 -2.08 -11.08 3.76
C TYR A 132 -1.53 -10.72 5.13
N VAL A 133 -1.47 -11.69 6.02
CA VAL A 133 -0.88 -11.58 7.34
C VAL A 133 0.46 -12.31 7.30
N VAL A 134 1.54 -11.62 7.66
CA VAL A 134 2.89 -12.17 7.69
C VAL A 134 3.33 -12.33 9.13
N SER A 135 3.84 -13.50 9.50
CA SER A 135 4.40 -13.75 10.82
C SER A 135 5.90 -13.44 10.91
N GLU A 136 6.43 -13.30 12.12
CA GLU A 136 7.86 -13.11 12.37
C GLU A 136 8.68 -14.31 11.88
N GLN A 137 8.10 -15.51 11.87
CA GLN A 137 8.71 -16.72 11.30
C GLN A 137 8.38 -16.93 9.81
N ALA A 138 8.05 -15.85 9.09
CA ALA A 138 7.83 -15.81 7.65
C ALA A 138 6.66 -16.69 7.14
N GLN A 139 5.68 -17.01 7.99
CA GLN A 139 4.44 -17.62 7.53
C GLN A 139 3.54 -16.56 6.91
N VAL A 140 2.98 -16.84 5.74
CA VAL A 140 2.06 -15.93 5.03
C VAL A 140 0.67 -16.56 4.99
N ILE A 141 -0.30 -15.88 5.57
CA ILE A 141 -1.69 -16.33 5.64
C ILE A 141 -2.56 -15.34 4.89
N ARG A 142 -3.37 -15.86 3.96
CA ARG A 142 -4.33 -15.08 3.20
C ARG A 142 -5.72 -15.24 3.80
N THR A 143 -6.44 -14.14 3.98
CA THR A 143 -7.82 -14.15 4.50
C THR A 143 -8.65 -13.10 3.79
N SER A 144 -9.91 -13.43 3.47
CA SER A 144 -10.84 -12.45 2.92
C SER A 144 -11.11 -11.36 3.96
N LEU A 145 -11.02 -10.09 3.56
CA LEU A 145 -11.42 -8.99 4.41
C LEU A 145 -12.90 -9.12 4.79
N ALA A 146 -13.77 -9.65 3.93
CA ALA A 146 -15.19 -9.79 4.19
C ALA A 146 -15.51 -10.67 5.42
N SER A 147 -14.67 -11.67 5.72
CA SER A 147 -14.87 -12.55 6.87
C SER A 147 -14.46 -11.93 8.22
N ILE A 148 -13.72 -10.82 8.20
CA ILE A 148 -13.30 -10.12 9.41
C ILE A 148 -14.45 -9.22 9.90
N ASN A 149 -14.73 -9.27 11.21
CA ASN A 149 -15.83 -8.52 11.79
C ASN A 149 -15.56 -7.00 11.84
N VAL A 150 -16.62 -6.22 11.59
CA VAL A 150 -16.63 -4.78 11.87
C VAL A 150 -17.11 -4.56 13.30
N LEU A 151 -16.25 -4.02 14.17
CA LEU A 151 -16.51 -3.83 15.59
C LEU A 151 -16.10 -2.43 16.04
N GLY A 152 -16.61 -1.98 17.19
CA GLY A 152 -16.24 -0.69 17.77
C GLY A 152 -14.78 -0.61 18.22
N ARG A 153 -14.26 0.60 18.41
CA ARG A 153 -12.84 0.86 18.70
C ARG A 153 -12.33 0.26 20.03
N ALA A 154 -13.09 0.31 21.12
CA ALA A 154 -12.59 -0.13 22.43
C ALA A 154 -12.79 -1.64 22.71
N THR A 155 -12.86 -2.47 21.66
CA THR A 155 -12.98 -3.94 21.78
C THR A 155 -11.65 -4.65 21.53
N GLN A 156 -11.53 -5.90 21.95
CA GLN A 156 -10.35 -6.74 21.70
C GLN A 156 -10.29 -7.33 20.27
N GLY A 157 -11.39 -7.27 19.53
CA GLY A 157 -11.52 -7.94 18.23
C GLY A 157 -11.83 -9.43 18.31
N VAL A 158 -11.64 -10.12 17.19
CA VAL A 158 -11.82 -11.58 17.03
C VAL A 158 -10.54 -12.19 16.50
N THR A 159 -10.38 -13.51 16.61
CA THR A 159 -9.24 -14.21 16.01
C THR A 159 -9.33 -14.14 14.49
N ILE A 160 -8.36 -13.49 13.85
CA ILE A 160 -8.17 -13.52 12.40
C ILE A 160 -7.27 -14.72 12.05
N ILE A 161 -6.16 -14.86 12.77
CA ILE A 161 -5.25 -15.99 12.66
C ILE A 161 -4.82 -16.47 14.05
N LYS A 162 -4.28 -17.69 14.11
CA LYS A 162 -3.57 -18.18 15.29
C LYS A 162 -2.13 -18.46 14.88
N PRO A 163 -1.17 -17.63 15.29
CA PRO A 163 0.24 -17.93 15.08
C PRO A 163 0.62 -19.28 15.70
N SER A 164 1.67 -19.91 15.17
CA SER A 164 2.26 -21.09 15.76
C SER A 164 2.82 -20.78 17.16
N GLU A 165 3.05 -21.81 17.97
CA GLU A 165 3.67 -21.61 19.29
C GLU A 165 5.04 -20.92 19.16
N GLY A 166 5.23 -19.83 19.91
CA GLY A 166 6.44 -18.99 19.83
C GLY A 166 6.52 -18.05 18.62
N ASP A 167 5.51 -18.02 17.75
CA ASP A 167 5.42 -17.10 16.62
C ASP A 167 4.46 -15.92 16.91
N SER A 168 4.55 -14.86 16.13
CA SER A 168 3.65 -13.70 16.25
C SER A 168 3.49 -12.98 14.92
N VAL A 169 2.48 -12.13 14.81
CA VAL A 169 2.23 -11.32 13.61
C VAL A 169 3.30 -10.25 13.46
N ALA A 170 3.98 -10.22 12.31
CA ALA A 170 4.90 -9.15 11.96
C ALA A 170 4.16 -7.97 11.30
N SER A 171 3.35 -8.23 10.27
CA SER A 171 2.68 -7.19 9.48
C SER A 171 1.44 -7.68 8.74
N ILE A 172 0.69 -6.74 8.17
CA ILE A 172 -0.41 -7.01 7.25
C ILE A 172 -0.25 -6.24 5.93
N SER A 173 -0.86 -6.78 4.87
CA SER A 173 -1.02 -6.08 3.61
C SER A 173 -2.39 -6.38 3.00
N CYS A 174 -3.24 -5.36 2.92
CA CYS A 174 -4.54 -5.42 2.27
C CYS A 174 -4.41 -5.17 0.77
N VAL A 175 -4.87 -6.13 -0.01
CA VAL A 175 -4.78 -6.10 -1.47
C VAL A 175 -6.19 -6.06 -2.07
N SER A 176 -6.29 -5.38 -3.21
CA SER A 176 -7.45 -5.50 -4.08
C SER A 176 -7.40 -6.85 -4.78
N ASP A 177 -8.53 -7.29 -5.31
CA ASP A 177 -8.54 -8.49 -6.15
C ASP A 177 -7.51 -8.30 -7.26
N LEU A 178 -6.57 -9.24 -7.34
CA LEU A 178 -5.62 -9.28 -8.43
C LEU A 178 -6.42 -9.82 -9.61
N GLN A 179 -7.08 -8.93 -10.36
CA GLN A 179 -7.25 -9.17 -11.78
C GLN A 179 -5.84 -9.32 -12.34
N LEU A 180 -5.36 -10.57 -12.36
CA LEU A 180 -4.14 -10.96 -13.04
C LEU A 180 -4.18 -10.25 -14.39
N LEU A 181 -3.16 -9.45 -14.66
CA LEU A 181 -2.97 -8.70 -15.90
C LEU A 181 -2.71 -9.69 -17.07
N GLU A 182 -3.59 -10.65 -17.30
CA GLU A 182 -3.51 -11.61 -18.40
C GLU A 182 -3.79 -10.95 -19.77
N GLU A 183 -4.26 -9.69 -19.80
CA GLU A 183 -4.60 -9.01 -21.06
C GLU A 183 -3.42 -8.36 -21.82
N ASN A 184 -2.22 -8.28 -21.23
CA ASN A 184 -1.08 -7.62 -21.91
C ASN A 184 -0.03 -8.57 -22.51
N ALA A 185 -0.06 -9.87 -22.19
CA ALA A 185 0.83 -10.86 -22.81
C ALA A 185 0.33 -11.34 -24.19
N ALA A 186 -0.99 -11.32 -24.42
CA ALA A 186 -1.59 -11.84 -25.66
C ALA A 186 -1.53 -10.86 -26.86
N LYS A 187 -1.24 -9.57 -26.64
CA LYS A 187 -1.20 -8.55 -27.71
C LYS A 187 0.17 -8.32 -28.34
N GLN A 188 1.25 -8.93 -27.82
CA GLN A 188 2.61 -8.80 -28.37
C GLN A 188 3.07 -9.99 -29.22
N SER A 189 2.29 -11.06 -29.35
CA SER A 189 2.64 -12.24 -30.16
C SER A 189 2.00 -12.27 -31.57
N ALA A 190 1.20 -11.27 -31.94
CA ALA A 190 0.65 -11.15 -33.29
C ALA A 190 1.62 -10.39 -34.21
N THR A 191 2.71 -11.05 -34.61
CA THR A 191 3.55 -10.61 -35.73
C THR A 191 2.72 -10.57 -37.02
N PRO A 192 2.75 -9.49 -37.83
CA PRO A 192 2.07 -9.49 -39.12
C PRO A 192 2.69 -10.54 -40.05
N LYS A 193 1.91 -11.54 -40.48
CA LYS A 193 2.28 -12.44 -41.56
C LYS A 193 2.48 -11.62 -42.84
N ALA A 194 3.72 -11.63 -43.36
CA ALA A 194 4.05 -11.07 -44.66
C ALA A 194 3.18 -11.74 -45.76
N LYS A 195 2.49 -10.91 -46.56
CA LYS A 195 1.76 -11.35 -47.76
C LYS A 195 2.75 -11.90 -48.79
N LYS A 196 2.60 -13.18 -49.16
CA LYS A 196 3.22 -13.73 -50.38
C LYS A 196 2.56 -13.09 -51.61
N PRO A 197 3.31 -12.61 -52.61
CA PRO A 197 2.72 -12.19 -53.87
C PRO A 197 2.29 -13.42 -54.69
N ALA A 198 1.16 -13.26 -55.37
CA ALA A 198 0.54 -14.26 -56.23
C ALA A 198 1.38 -14.54 -57.49
N SER A 199 1.50 -15.82 -57.83
CA SER A 199 2.04 -16.29 -59.10
C SER A 199 0.99 -16.20 -60.21
N THR A 200 1.31 -15.56 -61.32
CA THR A 200 0.60 -15.75 -62.60
C THR A 200 1.61 -15.94 -63.73
N ASN A 201 1.59 -17.14 -64.31
CA ASN A 201 2.33 -17.54 -65.50
C ASN A 201 1.79 -16.82 -66.75
N GLY A 202 2.66 -16.45 -67.70
CA GLY A 202 2.21 -16.07 -69.05
C GLY A 202 3.22 -15.40 -69.98
N ARG A 203 4.10 -16.21 -70.60
CA ARG A 203 4.67 -16.09 -71.96
C ARG A 203 4.73 -14.74 -72.73
N ARG A 204 5.94 -14.52 -73.28
CA ARG A 204 6.35 -14.03 -74.63
C ARG A 204 6.84 -12.58 -74.83
N ASN A 205 8.12 -12.54 -75.24
CA ASN A 205 8.78 -11.82 -76.35
C ASN A 205 8.70 -10.29 -76.49
N GLY A 206 9.90 -9.68 -76.56
CA GLY A 206 10.19 -8.57 -77.49
C GLY A 206 11.16 -7.51 -76.96
N ARG A 207 12.43 -7.54 -77.43
CA ARG A 207 13.17 -6.45 -78.14
C ARG A 207 12.72 -5.00 -77.79
N VAL A 208 13.55 -3.98 -77.49
CA VAL A 208 14.79 -3.48 -78.13
C VAL A 208 15.40 -2.35 -77.26
N ASN A 209 16.74 -2.22 -77.31
CA ASN A 209 17.67 -1.09 -77.11
C ASN A 209 17.26 0.24 -76.44
N GLY A 210 18.22 0.78 -75.68
CA GLY A 210 19.00 1.91 -76.19
C GLY A 210 19.11 3.18 -75.33
N ALA A 211 20.34 3.69 -75.23
CA ALA A 211 20.78 5.04 -74.86
C ALA A 211 20.71 5.42 -73.35
N GLN A 212 21.85 5.66 -72.68
CA GLN A 212 22.62 6.93 -72.68
C GLN A 212 21.76 8.09 -72.16
N SER A 213 22.14 8.91 -71.20
CA SER A 213 23.46 9.25 -70.67
C SER A 213 23.27 10.39 -69.65
N ARG A 214 24.25 10.58 -68.76
CA ARG A 214 24.77 11.90 -68.29
C ARG A 214 23.81 12.78 -67.48
N LEU A 215 24.19 13.59 -66.51
CA LEU A 215 25.44 14.03 -65.87
C LEU A 215 25.02 14.65 -64.52
N ASP A 216 25.99 14.74 -63.61
CA ASP A 216 26.30 15.84 -62.68
C ASP A 216 25.13 16.51 -61.92
N GLY A 217 25.14 16.64 -60.59
CA GLY A 217 26.28 16.90 -59.72
C GLY A 217 26.06 18.25 -59.03
N ILE A 218 26.56 18.34 -57.78
CA ILE A 218 26.65 19.54 -56.92
C ILE A 218 25.29 19.88 -56.27
N GLU A 219 25.10 19.92 -54.95
CA GLU A 219 25.98 20.03 -53.77
C GLU A 219 25.32 19.27 -52.59
#